data_AF-A0A4V2U721-F1
#
_entry.id   AF-A0A4V2U721-F1
#
_cell.length_a   1.000
_cell.length_b   1.000
_cell.length_c   1.000
_cell.angle_alpha   90.00
_cell.angle_beta   90.00
_cell.angle_gamma   90.00
#
_symmetry.space_group_name_H-M   'P 1'
#
loop_
_entity.id
_entity.type
_entity.pdbx_description
1 polymer ?
#
loop_
_entity_poly.entity_id
_entity_poly.type
_entity_poly.pdbx_seq_one_letter_code
_entity_poly.pdbx_strand_id
1 'polypeptide(L)'
;MASGSIHVKVSGALQDHIQQQIGDDGLYENASEYIRALIRRDLQTRDEAWEALQKELAPAMQAKDSEFIAVSAEDVIRRNKRL
;
A
#
# COMPACT_ATOMS: atom_id res chain seq x y z
N MET A 1 -6.96 20.48 20.05
CA MET A 1 -6.90 19.91 18.69
C MET A 1 -8.20 20.29 17.98
N ALA A 2 -8.13 20.97 16.83
CA ALA A 2 -9.33 21.39 16.12
C ALA A 2 -10.04 20.16 15.54
N SER A 3 -11.21 19.81 16.08
CA SER A 3 -12.12 18.85 15.46
C SER A 3 -12.84 19.57 14.33
N GLY A 4 -12.21 19.63 13.14
CA GLY A 4 -12.87 20.13 11.94
C GLY A 4 -13.84 19.09 11.39
N SER A 5 -15.07 19.50 11.07
CA SER A 5 -15.99 18.66 10.29
C SER A 5 -15.62 18.77 8.82
N ILE A 6 -15.53 17.62 8.15
CA ILE A 6 -15.30 17.53 6.70
C ILE A 6 -16.61 17.05 6.07
N HIS A 7 -17.15 17.83 5.14
CA HIS A 7 -18.31 17.42 4.33
C HIS A 7 -17.84 16.95 2.97
N VAL A 8 -18.09 15.68 2.65
CA VAL A 8 -17.70 15.06 1.38
C VAL A 8 -18.96 14.57 0.67
N LYS A 9 -19.07 14.85 -0.64
CA LYS A 9 -20.09 14.24 -1.48
C LYS A 9 -19.53 12.98 -2.12
N VAL A 10 -20.22 11.87 -1.91
CA VAL A 10 -19.89 10.57 -2.49
C VAL A 10 -21.11 10.10 -3.29
N SER A 11 -20.91 9.62 -4.50
CA SER A 11 -22.01 9.21 -5.40
C SER A 11 -21.64 7.96 -6.20
N GLY A 12 -22.67 7.35 -6.81
CA GLY A 12 -22.52 6.16 -7.64
C GLY A 12 -21.97 4.97 -6.86
N ALA A 13 -21.06 4.22 -7.47
CA ALA A 13 -20.51 2.99 -6.90
C ALA A 13 -19.88 3.17 -5.50
N LEU A 14 -19.33 4.35 -5.21
CA LEU A 14 -18.76 4.64 -3.89
C LEU A 14 -19.85 4.80 -2.83
N GLN A 15 -20.98 5.40 -3.17
CA GLN A 15 -22.13 5.51 -2.26
C GLN A 15 -22.71 4.11 -1.98
N ASP A 16 -22.88 3.30 -3.02
CA ASP A 16 -23.38 1.93 -2.89
C ASP A 16 -22.45 1.08 -2.01
N HIS A 17 -21.14 1.22 -2.20
CA HIS A 17 -20.17 0.50 -1.39
C HIS A 17 -20.18 0.94 0.06
N ILE A 18 -20.22 2.26 0.35
CA ILE A 18 -20.33 2.76 1.74
C ILE A 18 -21.60 2.18 2.38
N GLN A 19 -22.72 2.16 1.66
CA GLN A 19 -23.99 1.67 2.20
C GLN A 19 -23.96 0.18 2.55
N GLN A 20 -23.17 -0.63 1.84
CA GLN A 20 -22.96 -2.06 2.16
C GLN A 20 -22.05 -2.28 3.38
N GLN A 21 -21.20 -1.30 3.71
CA GLN A 21 -20.24 -1.41 4.81
C GLN A 21 -20.79 -0.86 6.12
N ILE A 22 -21.94 -0.16 6.11
CA ILE A 22 -22.52 0.51 7.28
C ILE A 22 -23.92 -0.01 7.63
N GLY A 23 -24.30 0.07 8.90
CA GLY A 23 -25.64 -0.33 9.40
C GLY A 23 -25.64 -1.73 10.01
N ASP A 24 -26.83 -2.31 10.22
CA ASP A 24 -27.03 -3.54 11.02
C ASP A 24 -26.28 -4.77 10.46
N ASP A 25 -26.14 -4.86 9.13
CA ASP A 25 -25.38 -5.91 8.44
C ASP A 25 -23.96 -5.45 8.04
N GLY A 26 -23.60 -4.21 8.35
CA GLY A 26 -22.31 -3.59 8.03
C GLY A 26 -21.28 -3.78 9.14
N LEU A 27 -20.00 -3.61 8.79
CA LEU A 27 -18.89 -3.68 9.75
C LEU A 27 -18.68 -2.37 10.53
N TYR A 28 -19.36 -1.29 10.13
CA TYR A 28 -19.18 0.06 10.67
C TYR A 28 -20.52 0.68 11.02
N GLU A 29 -20.57 1.50 12.07
CA GLU A 29 -21.83 2.11 12.52
C GLU A 29 -22.29 3.24 11.58
N ASN A 30 -21.34 3.95 10.95
CA ASN A 30 -21.65 5.07 10.07
C ASN A 30 -20.55 5.35 9.04
N ALA A 31 -20.90 6.16 8.03
CA ALA A 31 -20.00 6.51 6.94
C ALA A 31 -18.72 7.22 7.42
N SER A 32 -18.80 8.09 8.44
CA SER A 32 -17.64 8.79 8.96
C SER A 32 -16.65 7.87 9.66
N GLU A 33 -17.12 6.79 10.28
CA GLU A 33 -16.27 5.73 10.81
C GLU A 33 -15.57 4.97 9.70
N TYR A 34 -16.34 4.50 8.72
CA TYR A 34 -15.79 3.75 7.59
C TYR A 34 -14.76 4.56 6.78
N ILE A 35 -15.05 5.84 6.50
CA ILE A 35 -14.11 6.74 5.82
C ILE A 35 -12.82 6.92 6.62
N ARG A 36 -12.90 7.05 7.96
CA ARG A 36 -11.69 7.11 8.81
C ARG A 36 -10.89 5.81 8.74
N ALA A 37 -11.56 4.66 8.71
CA ALA A 37 -10.89 3.37 8.54
C ALA A 37 -10.18 3.28 7.17
N LEU A 38 -10.82 3.73 6.10
CA LEU A 38 -10.22 3.79 4.76
C LEU A 38 -8.98 4.70 4.73
N ILE A 39 -9.05 5.89 5.32
CA ILE A 39 -7.91 6.82 5.39
C ILE A 39 -6.75 6.20 6.17
N ARG A 40 -7.02 5.54 7.31
CA ARG A 40 -5.97 4.86 8.08
C ARG A 40 -5.33 3.74 7.27
N ARG A 41 -6.14 2.95 6.58
CA ARG A 41 -5.63 1.88 5.71
C ARG A 41 -4.78 2.44 4.57
N ASP A 42 -5.21 3.51 3.92
CA ASP A 42 -4.44 4.18 2.88
C ASP A 42 -3.07 4.62 3.39
N LEU A 43 -3.02 5.29 4.54
CA LEU A 43 -1.78 5.70 5.19
C LEU A 43 -0.88 4.49 5.51
N GLN A 44 -1.44 3.46 6.13
CA GLN A 44 -0.71 2.25 6.50
C GLN A 44 -0.12 1.54 5.28
N THR A 45 -0.90 1.35 4.20
CA THR A 45 -0.42 0.63 3.01
C THR A 45 0.74 1.33 2.31
N ARG A 46 0.80 2.67 2.39
CA ARG A 46 1.91 3.45 1.83
C ARG A 46 3.19 3.25 2.62
N ASP A 47 3.08 3.25 3.95
CA ASP A 47 4.23 3.04 4.84
C ASP A 47 4.74 1.59 4.73
N GLU A 48 3.83 0.61 4.70
CA GLU A 48 4.17 -0.81 4.56
C GLU A 48 4.91 -1.12 3.26
N ALA A 49 4.48 -0.54 2.13
CA ALA A 49 5.15 -0.74 0.84
C ALA A 49 6.59 -0.19 0.85
N TRP A 50 6.78 0.96 1.50
CA TRP A 50 8.09 1.58 1.63
C TRP A 50 9.01 0.80 2.59
N GLU A 51 8.49 0.37 3.73
CA GLU A 51 9.23 -0.47 4.69
C GLU A 51 9.62 -1.81 4.08
N ALA A 52 8.71 -2.45 3.33
CA ALA A 52 8.99 -3.69 2.63
C ALA A 52 10.15 -3.53 1.63
N LEU A 53 10.13 -2.47 0.81
CA LEU A 53 11.19 -2.18 -0.14
C LEU A 53 12.53 -1.90 0.55
N GLN A 54 12.54 -1.09 1.62
CA GLN A 54 13.75 -0.84 2.38
C GLN A 54 14.33 -2.13 2.96
N LYS A 55 13.49 -2.98 3.53
CA LYS A 55 13.91 -4.26 4.11
C LYS A 55 14.48 -5.21 3.04
N GLU A 56 13.87 -5.24 1.86
CA GLU A 56 14.35 -6.06 0.74
C GLU A 56 15.71 -5.58 0.22
N LEU A 57 15.90 -4.26 0.10
CA LEU A 57 17.14 -3.68 -0.44
C LEU A 57 18.27 -3.56 0.59
N ALA A 58 17.96 -3.46 1.88
CA ALA A 58 18.94 -3.22 2.94
C ALA A 58 20.15 -4.18 2.95
N PRO A 59 19.99 -5.50 2.75
CA PRO A 59 21.14 -6.41 2.70
C PRO A 59 22.13 -6.06 1.58
N ALA A 60 21.62 -5.78 0.38
CA ALA A 60 22.47 -5.40 -0.76
C ALA A 60 23.10 -4.02 -0.56
N MET A 61 22.37 -3.06 0.01
CA MET A 61 22.92 -1.73 0.29
C MET A 61 24.03 -1.73 1.35
N GLN A 62 24.07 -2.74 2.22
CA GLN A 62 25.10 -2.89 3.26
C GLN A 62 26.24 -3.83 2.84
N ALA A 63 26.07 -4.57 1.74
CA ALA A 63 27.09 -5.46 1.22
C ALA A 63 28.29 -4.68 0.68
N LYS A 64 29.48 -5.28 0.74
CA LYS A 64 30.68 -4.69 0.15
C LYS A 64 30.62 -4.80 -1.36
N ASP A 65 31.21 -3.84 -2.08
CA ASP A 65 31.36 -3.90 -3.55
C ASP A 65 31.98 -5.23 -4.04
N SER A 66 32.87 -5.84 -3.25
CA SER A 66 33.48 -7.14 -3.54
C SER A 66 32.50 -8.32 -3.59
N GLU A 67 31.30 -8.17 -3.03
CA GLU A 67 30.23 -9.17 -3.06
C GLU A 67 29.42 -9.11 -4.35
N PHE A 68 29.60 -8.05 -5.15
CA PHE A 68 28.95 -7.86 -6.43
C PHE A 68 29.86 -8.27 -7.59
N ILE A 69 29.24 -8.76 -8.66
CA ILE A 69 29.91 -9.05 -9.93
C ILE A 69 29.35 -8.14 -11.02
N ALA A 70 30.21 -7.70 -11.93
CA ALA A 70 29.77 -6.98 -13.11
C ALA A 70 28.97 -7.93 -14.02
N VAL A 71 27.75 -7.53 -14.39
CA VAL A 71 26.88 -8.26 -15.30
C VAL A 71 26.34 -7.34 -16.36
N SER A 72 26.28 -7.82 -17.61
CA SER A 72 25.57 -7.13 -18.68
C SER A 72 24.10 -7.57 -18.73
N ALA A 73 23.26 -6.78 -19.40
CA ALA A 73 21.88 -7.17 -19.68
C ALA A 73 21.78 -8.51 -20.43
N GLU A 74 22.73 -8.77 -21.34
CA GLU A 74 22.81 -10.03 -22.09
C GLU A 74 23.09 -11.23 -21.17
N ASP A 75 23.97 -11.07 -20.17
CA ASP A 75 24.25 -12.12 -19.18
C ASP A 75 23.01 -12.49 -18.37
N VAL A 76 22.22 -11.47 -17.98
CA VAL A 76 20.96 -11.66 -17.25
C VAL A 76 19.94 -12.38 -18.12
N ILE A 77 19.74 -11.95 -19.37
CA ILE A 77 18.79 -12.58 -20.29
C ILE A 77 19.18 -14.04 -20.56
N ARG A 78 20.46 -14.29 -20.83
CA ARG A 78 20.98 -15.65 -21.08
C ARG A 78 20.78 -16.57 -19.88
N ARG A 79 20.99 -16.07 -18.65
CA ARG A 79 20.76 -16.85 -17.43
C ARG A 79 19.30 -17.30 -17.30
N ASN A 80 18.35 -16.38 -17.51
CA ASN A 80 16.93 -16.64 -17.29
C ASN A 80 16.25 -17.41 -18.44
N LYS A 81 16.85 -17.45 -19.65
CA LYS A 81 16.39 -18.28 -20.78
C LYS A 81 16.75 -19.77 -20.65
N ARG A 82 17.61 -20.13 -19.68
CA ARG A 82 18.01 -21.51 -19.40
C ARG A 82 17.15 -22.19 -18.33
N LEU A 83 16.16 -21.45 -17.79
CA LEU A 83 15.06 -21.96 -16.98
C LEU A 83 13.94 -22.45 -17.91
#